data_AF-A0A5E4MGN7-F1
#
_entry.id   AF-A0A5E4MGN7-F1
#
_cell.length_a   1.000
_cell.length_b   1.000
_cell.length_c   1.000
_cell.angle_alpha   90.00
_cell.angle_beta   90.00
_cell.angle_gamma   90.00
#
_symmetry.space_group_name_H-M   'P 1'
#
loop_
_entity.id
_entity.type
_entity.pdbx_description
1 polymer ?
#
loop_
_entity_poly.entity_id
_entity_poly.type
_entity_poly.pdbx_seq_one_letter_code
_entity_poly.pdbx_strand_id
1 'polypeptide(L)'
;MSSDKSTIKYLYENIIQDQIMCVEYLRQNNLLPTKDVNNIVCSKVNDDGIKCGGQLCEKETTRTNEKIKHISQSTYEKIVSCSRQECQASQSIQSRSKFFTYTDLNEKFQSNLSLTNIMELIWFWAQRIPVESVVQLTARSEQSIRDWYNLCTDVTVDQYYKRQKMGGPSRIVQINGFLYQRTHSYDRGNYDPDINAYVENSEDDTASSDNGENTNSNSDGNTDEDSENKAPLENNQQRFETPRLRLGPWIFGLCCVLDSNIECRFFIVQNMDKQTLLPIIKREVEIGTTIYSEQCLAYSTLNDHGFIHETVNHSLDMFEPNTGAHIETIKPLLKRINIKYNIKIRKGNPLIHRKLQEEWWRSCHPSPSQIFEEFLADLMATYEM
;
A
#
# COMPACT_ATOMS: atom_id res chain seq x y z
N MET A 1 -15.85 33.43 -2.50
CA MET A 1 -16.16 32.07 -2.00
C MET A 1 -15.10 31.15 -2.57
N SER A 2 -14.23 30.59 -1.74
CA SER A 2 -13.27 29.58 -2.21
C SER A 2 -14.06 28.37 -2.69
N SER A 3 -13.91 27.98 -3.96
CA SER A 3 -14.53 26.77 -4.48
C SER A 3 -13.95 25.56 -3.74
N ASP A 4 -14.80 24.65 -3.29
CA ASP A 4 -14.36 23.43 -2.61
C ASP A 4 -13.67 22.48 -3.60
N LYS A 5 -12.33 22.38 -3.47
CA LYS A 5 -11.47 21.53 -4.30
C LYS A 5 -11.78 20.03 -4.16
N SER A 6 -12.49 19.62 -3.11
CA SER A 6 -12.89 18.23 -2.88
C SER A 6 -14.07 17.78 -3.74
N THR A 7 -14.67 18.67 -4.53
CA THR A 7 -15.86 18.36 -5.31
C THR A 7 -15.53 17.90 -6.73
N ILE A 8 -16.30 16.94 -7.23
CA ILE A 8 -16.19 16.49 -8.63
C ILE A 8 -16.48 17.64 -9.61
N LYS A 9 -17.35 18.58 -9.20
CA LYS A 9 -17.64 19.80 -9.95
C LYS A 9 -16.38 20.64 -10.15
N TYR A 10 -15.58 20.84 -9.11
CA TYR A 10 -14.32 21.57 -9.21
C TYR A 10 -13.38 20.91 -10.23
N LEU A 11 -13.25 19.58 -10.17
CA LEU A 11 -12.45 18.81 -11.12
C LEU A 11 -12.89 19.08 -12.57
N TYR A 12 -14.18 18.93 -12.89
CA TYR A 12 -14.68 19.15 -14.25
C TYR A 12 -14.58 20.60 -14.72
N GLU A 13 -14.80 21.58 -13.84
CA GLU A 13 -14.82 23.00 -14.24
C GLU A 13 -13.41 23.62 -14.31
N ASN A 14 -12.41 23.07 -13.61
CA ASN A 14 -11.11 23.73 -13.44
C ASN A 14 -9.91 22.89 -13.89
N ILE A 15 -10.07 21.58 -14.07
CA ILE A 15 -8.95 20.67 -14.38
C ILE A 15 -9.22 19.89 -15.66
N ILE A 16 -10.41 19.29 -15.82
CA ILE A 16 -10.69 18.36 -16.93
C ILE A 16 -11.85 18.81 -17.83
N GLN A 17 -12.16 20.10 -17.89
CA GLN A 17 -13.20 20.65 -18.78
C GLN A 17 -12.96 20.22 -20.23
N ASP A 18 -11.69 20.29 -20.65
CA ASP A 18 -11.21 19.76 -21.91
C ASP A 18 -9.75 19.29 -21.75
N GLN A 19 -9.21 18.71 -22.82
CA GLN A 19 -7.85 18.19 -22.79
C GLN A 19 -6.78 19.30 -22.73
N ILE A 20 -7.08 20.49 -23.25
CA ILE A 20 -6.14 21.62 -23.24
C ILE A 20 -5.94 22.08 -21.80
N MET A 21 -7.04 22.32 -21.08
CA MET A 21 -7.03 22.68 -19.66
C MET A 21 -6.30 21.63 -18.83
N CYS A 22 -6.57 20.35 -19.06
CA CYS A 22 -5.92 19.26 -18.36
C CYS A 22 -4.39 19.24 -18.58
N VAL A 23 -3.95 19.43 -19.82
CA VAL A 23 -2.51 19.48 -20.13
C VAL A 23 -1.84 20.70 -19.49
N GLU A 24 -2.47 21.87 -19.53
CA GLU A 24 -1.90 23.06 -18.88
C GLU A 24 -1.86 22.92 -17.35
N TYR A 25 -2.90 22.34 -16.73
CA TYR A 25 -2.90 22.03 -15.30
C TYR A 25 -1.75 21.08 -14.94
N LEU A 26 -1.57 20.00 -15.71
CA LEU A 26 -0.48 19.05 -15.49
C LEU A 26 0.90 19.72 -15.63
N ARG A 27 1.09 20.61 -16.60
CA ARG A 27 2.34 21.38 -16.75
C ARG A 27 2.61 22.32 -15.60
N GLN A 28 1.58 23.03 -15.13
CA GLN A 28 1.70 23.94 -13.98
C GLN A 28 2.11 23.22 -12.71
N ASN A 29 1.76 21.93 -12.60
CA ASN A 29 2.13 21.06 -11.48
C ASN A 29 3.36 20.19 -11.78
N ASN A 30 4.12 20.48 -12.85
CA ASN A 30 5.30 19.73 -13.30
C ASN A 30 5.04 18.23 -13.50
N LEU A 31 3.81 17.86 -13.85
CA LEU A 31 3.43 16.48 -14.15
C LEU A 31 3.59 16.13 -15.64
N LEU A 32 3.84 17.13 -16.47
CA LEU A 32 4.18 17.00 -17.87
C LEU A 32 5.27 18.02 -18.21
N PRO A 33 6.16 17.71 -19.18
CA PRO A 33 7.18 18.65 -19.63
C PRO A 33 6.57 20.00 -20.04
N THR A 34 7.24 21.09 -19.63
CA THR A 34 6.90 22.45 -20.04
C THR A 34 7.05 22.60 -21.56
N LYS A 35 6.42 23.65 -22.11
CA LYS A 35 6.46 23.98 -23.55
C LYS A 35 7.86 24.41 -24.05
N ASP A 36 8.96 24.06 -23.38
CA ASP A 36 10.29 24.29 -23.93
C ASP A 36 10.55 23.31 -25.09
N VAL A 37 9.93 23.62 -26.23
CA VAL A 37 9.97 22.90 -27.52
C VAL A 37 11.39 22.88 -28.11
N ASN A 38 12.36 23.57 -27.51
CA ASN A 38 13.66 23.83 -28.10
C ASN A 38 14.70 22.71 -27.90
N ASN A 39 14.43 21.67 -27.11
CA ASN A 39 15.39 20.57 -26.91
C ASN A 39 14.83 19.16 -27.16
N ILE A 40 13.62 19.05 -27.72
CA ILE A 40 12.98 17.76 -27.92
C ILE A 40 13.19 17.30 -29.36
N VAL A 41 14.03 16.27 -29.52
CA VAL A 41 14.37 15.67 -30.82
C VAL A 41 13.72 14.31 -31.02
N CYS A 42 13.39 14.01 -32.28
CA CYS A 42 12.80 12.75 -32.69
C CYS A 42 13.83 11.61 -32.56
N SER A 43 13.48 10.60 -31.77
CA SER A 43 14.30 9.40 -31.54
C SER A 43 14.07 8.28 -32.54
N LYS A 44 13.17 8.46 -33.53
CA LYS A 44 12.89 7.45 -34.56
C LYS A 44 14.17 7.09 -35.31
N VAL A 45 14.45 5.80 -35.39
CA VAL A 45 15.59 5.23 -36.13
C VAL A 45 15.07 4.68 -37.45
N ASN A 46 15.75 4.93 -38.56
CA ASN A 46 15.44 4.33 -39.85
C ASN A 46 16.06 2.92 -39.97
N ASP A 47 15.80 2.21 -41.07
CA ASP A 47 16.29 0.85 -41.28
C ASP A 47 17.84 0.74 -41.28
N ASP A 48 18.53 1.86 -41.53
CA ASP A 48 20.00 1.96 -41.51
C ASP A 48 20.59 2.29 -40.13
N GLY A 49 19.77 2.35 -39.08
CA GLY A 49 20.24 2.66 -37.72
C GLY A 49 20.48 4.15 -37.44
N ILE A 50 20.11 5.04 -38.36
CA ILE A 50 20.29 6.49 -38.23
C ILE A 50 19.11 7.11 -37.48
N LYS A 51 19.41 7.84 -36.39
CA LYS A 51 18.41 8.62 -35.65
C LYS A 51 17.94 9.81 -36.48
N CYS A 52 16.63 10.04 -36.51
CA CYS A 52 16.04 11.20 -37.16
C CYS A 52 16.63 12.50 -36.60
N GLY A 53 16.40 12.82 -35.33
CA GLY A 53 16.89 14.08 -34.75
C GLY A 53 16.12 15.32 -35.23
N GLY A 54 14.98 15.14 -35.91
CA GLY A 54 14.07 16.24 -36.25
C GLY A 54 13.38 16.82 -35.01
N GLN A 55 13.07 18.12 -35.02
CA GLN A 55 12.36 18.74 -33.91
C GLN A 55 10.95 18.16 -33.77
N LEU A 56 10.53 17.93 -32.54
CA LEU A 56 9.20 17.41 -32.23
C LEU A 56 8.26 18.58 -31.86
N CYS A 57 7.19 18.76 -32.63
CA CYS A 57 6.22 19.85 -32.49
C CYS A 57 4.87 19.32 -32.00
N GLU A 58 4.26 20.03 -31.05
CA GLU A 58 2.90 19.75 -30.60
C GLU A 58 1.89 20.03 -31.72
N LYS A 59 0.95 19.11 -31.91
CA LYS A 59 -0.18 19.26 -32.80
C LYS A 59 -1.45 18.81 -32.07
N GLU A 60 -2.54 19.48 -32.38
CA GLU A 60 -3.87 19.07 -31.96
C GLU A 60 -4.49 18.20 -33.05
N THR A 61 -5.01 17.05 -32.66
CA THR A 61 -5.69 16.14 -33.57
C THR A 61 -7.04 15.76 -33.00
N THR A 62 -8.03 15.60 -33.88
CA THR A 62 -9.33 15.06 -33.51
C THR A 62 -9.28 13.55 -33.66
N ARG A 63 -9.62 12.82 -32.58
CA ARG A 63 -9.85 11.38 -32.65
C ARG A 63 -11.36 11.12 -32.68
N THR A 64 -11.83 10.50 -33.75
CA THR A 64 -13.16 9.90 -33.80
C THR A 64 -13.08 8.50 -33.21
N ASN A 65 -13.69 8.29 -32.05
CA ASN A 65 -13.77 6.96 -31.43
C ASN A 65 -14.83 6.13 -32.17
N GLU A 66 -14.43 5.45 -33.26
CA GLU A 66 -15.35 4.59 -34.06
C GLU A 66 -15.97 3.44 -33.25
N LYS A 67 -15.39 3.10 -32.09
CA LYS A 67 -15.88 2.02 -31.20
C LYS A 67 -17.03 2.42 -30.26
N ILE A 68 -17.37 3.71 -30.16
CA ILE A 68 -18.50 4.18 -29.34
C ILE A 68 -19.59 4.70 -30.31
N LYS A 69 -20.33 3.77 -30.94
CA LYS A 69 -21.35 4.09 -31.97
C LYS A 69 -22.51 4.97 -31.48
N HIS A 70 -22.61 5.27 -30.19
CA HIS A 70 -23.76 5.96 -29.60
C HIS A 70 -23.44 7.33 -28.96
N ILE A 71 -22.18 7.79 -28.96
CA ILE A 71 -21.83 9.12 -28.47
C ILE A 71 -20.87 9.76 -29.47
N SER A 72 -21.41 10.61 -30.35
CA SER A 72 -20.65 11.43 -31.28
C SER A 72 -19.94 12.58 -30.56
N GLN A 73 -19.05 12.27 -29.63
CA GLN A 73 -18.15 13.25 -29.03
C GLN A 73 -16.76 13.04 -29.62
N SER A 74 -16.36 13.94 -30.52
CA SER A 74 -14.98 14.06 -30.95
C SER A 74 -14.14 14.45 -29.74
N THR A 75 -13.21 13.60 -29.32
CA THR A 75 -12.25 13.97 -28.28
C THR A 75 -11.00 14.52 -28.96
N TYR A 76 -10.59 15.71 -28.56
CA TYR A 76 -9.31 16.27 -28.96
C TYR A 76 -8.19 15.46 -28.28
N GLU A 77 -7.13 15.17 -29.04
CA GLU A 77 -5.88 14.61 -28.54
C GLU A 77 -4.70 15.52 -28.90
N LYS A 78 -3.95 15.99 -27.90
CA LYS A 78 -2.64 16.59 -28.10
C LYS A 78 -1.59 15.50 -28.35
N ILE A 79 -0.98 15.58 -29.52
CA ILE A 79 0.13 14.73 -29.94
C ILE A 79 1.39 15.56 -30.15
N VAL A 80 2.53 14.89 -30.18
CA VAL A 80 3.80 15.46 -30.63
C VAL A 80 4.20 14.75 -31.91
N SER A 81 4.54 15.51 -32.95
CA SER A 81 4.91 14.97 -34.27
C SER A 81 6.23 15.56 -34.77
N CYS A 82 6.97 14.78 -35.56
CA CYS A 82 8.21 15.27 -36.16
C CYS A 82 7.94 16.34 -37.23
N SER A 83 8.75 17.40 -37.21
CA SER A 83 8.68 18.48 -38.20
C SER A 83 9.29 18.11 -39.55
N ARG A 84 10.09 17.03 -39.63
CA ARG A 84 10.70 16.59 -40.89
C ARG A 84 9.67 15.95 -41.81
N GLN A 85 9.61 16.40 -43.06
CA GLN A 85 8.64 15.97 -44.05
C GLN A 85 8.62 14.45 -44.29
N GLU A 86 9.80 13.81 -44.27
CA GLU A 86 9.94 12.36 -44.50
C GLU A 86 9.70 11.53 -43.22
N CYS A 87 9.57 12.17 -42.06
CA CYS A 87 9.42 11.50 -40.78
C CYS A 87 7.96 11.57 -40.30
N GLN A 88 7.21 10.49 -40.51
CA GLN A 88 5.82 10.34 -40.02
C GLN A 88 5.74 9.96 -38.53
N ALA A 89 6.78 10.24 -37.74
CA ALA A 89 6.78 9.92 -36.31
C ALA A 89 5.81 10.83 -35.56
N SER A 90 4.84 10.25 -34.86
CA SER A 90 3.98 10.93 -33.91
C SER A 90 3.78 10.07 -32.66
N GLN A 91 3.58 10.72 -31.52
CA GLN A 91 3.29 10.07 -30.25
C GLN A 91 2.38 10.96 -29.39
N SER A 92 1.57 10.35 -28.52
CA SER A 92 0.78 11.11 -27.54
C SER A 92 1.69 11.89 -26.60
N ILE A 93 1.30 13.08 -26.12
CA ILE A 93 2.10 13.80 -25.09
C ILE A 93 2.35 12.91 -23.85
N GLN A 94 1.39 12.03 -23.56
CA GLN A 94 1.45 11.07 -22.46
C GLN A 94 2.67 10.15 -22.52
N SER A 95 3.11 9.75 -23.73
CA SER A 95 4.18 8.78 -24.05
C SER A 95 5.53 9.00 -23.35
N ARG A 96 5.70 10.14 -22.71
CA ARG A 96 6.95 10.56 -22.07
C ARG A 96 6.88 10.55 -20.54
N SER A 97 5.68 10.43 -19.97
CA SER A 97 5.51 10.27 -18.53
C SER A 97 5.48 8.79 -18.20
N LYS A 98 6.41 8.34 -17.36
CA LYS A 98 6.47 6.95 -16.87
C LYS A 98 5.18 6.50 -16.18
N PHE A 99 4.39 7.44 -15.63
CA PHE A 99 3.12 7.14 -14.98
C PHE A 99 1.93 7.17 -15.94
N PHE A 100 1.81 8.22 -16.76
CA PHE A 100 0.71 8.32 -17.74
C PHE A 100 0.88 7.32 -18.89
N THR A 101 2.06 6.69 -19.02
CA THR A 101 2.26 5.48 -19.81
C THR A 101 2.74 4.33 -18.94
N TYR A 102 1.82 3.53 -18.43
CA TYR A 102 2.21 2.25 -17.90
C TYR A 102 2.47 1.28 -19.06
N THR A 103 3.59 0.57 -18.99
CA THR A 103 3.89 -0.59 -19.83
C THR A 103 3.39 -1.83 -19.11
N ASP A 104 2.62 -2.68 -19.81
CA ASP A 104 2.30 -3.99 -19.26
C ASP A 104 3.56 -4.88 -19.17
N LEU A 105 3.43 -6.08 -18.59
CA LEU A 105 4.53 -7.06 -18.50
C LEU A 105 5.11 -7.47 -19.86
N ASN A 106 4.45 -7.11 -20.97
CA ASN A 106 4.90 -7.35 -22.34
C ASN A 106 5.45 -6.08 -23.01
N GLU A 107 5.76 -5.04 -22.23
CA GLU A 107 6.24 -3.73 -22.71
C GLU A 107 5.28 -3.03 -23.68
N LYS A 108 3.99 -3.41 -23.69
CA LYS A 108 2.99 -2.81 -24.57
C LYS A 108 2.26 -1.64 -23.90
N PHE A 109 2.12 -0.56 -24.65
CA PHE A 109 1.33 0.61 -24.31
C PHE A 109 -0.17 0.26 -24.32
N GLN A 110 -0.87 0.37 -23.17
CA GLN A 110 -2.26 -0.06 -23.08
C GLN A 110 -3.30 1.04 -22.79
N SER A 111 -2.94 2.21 -22.25
CA SER A 111 -3.97 3.20 -21.92
C SER A 111 -4.45 3.96 -23.16
N ASN A 112 -5.50 3.47 -23.80
CA ASN A 112 -6.29 4.23 -24.79
C ASN A 112 -7.14 5.35 -24.15
N LEU A 113 -6.83 5.76 -22.91
CA LEU A 113 -7.54 6.82 -22.19
C LEU A 113 -6.87 8.18 -22.44
N SER A 114 -7.69 9.21 -22.57
CA SER A 114 -7.21 10.60 -22.55
C SER A 114 -6.72 10.99 -21.16
N LEU A 115 -5.85 12.00 -21.08
CA LEU A 115 -5.42 12.59 -19.81
C LEU A 115 -6.60 13.02 -18.93
N THR A 116 -7.66 13.59 -19.51
CA THR A 116 -8.88 13.95 -18.76
C THR A 116 -9.51 12.75 -18.07
N ASN A 117 -9.61 11.61 -18.78
CA ASN A 117 -10.14 10.36 -18.23
C ASN A 117 -9.22 9.79 -17.15
N ILE A 118 -7.90 9.88 -17.33
CA ILE A 118 -6.92 9.41 -16.35
C ILE A 118 -7.00 10.25 -15.07
N MET A 119 -6.99 11.58 -15.19
CA MET A 119 -7.10 12.50 -14.05
C MET A 119 -8.41 12.30 -13.28
N GLU A 120 -9.50 12.00 -13.97
CA GLU A 120 -10.77 11.64 -13.36
C GLU A 120 -10.68 10.35 -12.53
N LEU A 121 -10.03 9.29 -13.05
CA LEU A 121 -9.80 8.06 -12.30
C LEU A 121 -8.89 8.26 -11.08
N ILE A 122 -7.83 9.07 -11.20
CA ILE A 122 -6.97 9.44 -10.08
C ILE A 122 -7.77 10.18 -9.01
N TRP A 123 -8.63 11.10 -9.41
CA TRP A 123 -9.49 11.83 -8.48
C TRP A 123 -10.47 10.88 -7.76
N PHE A 124 -11.12 9.97 -8.48
CA PHE A 124 -12.00 8.97 -7.85
C PHE A 124 -11.25 8.07 -6.86
N TRP A 125 -10.03 7.65 -7.20
CA TRP A 125 -9.17 6.90 -6.29
C TRP A 125 -8.80 7.73 -5.04
N ALA A 126 -8.44 9.01 -5.22
CA ALA A 126 -8.07 9.90 -4.13
C ALA A 126 -9.25 10.06 -3.15
N GLN A 127 -10.46 10.25 -3.68
CA GLN A 127 -11.71 10.38 -2.93
C GLN A 127 -12.30 9.04 -2.41
N ARG A 128 -11.59 7.92 -2.59
CA ARG A 128 -12.02 6.56 -2.19
C ARG A 128 -13.38 6.14 -2.77
N ILE A 129 -13.70 6.57 -3.99
CA ILE A 129 -14.92 6.12 -4.67
C ILE A 129 -14.78 4.63 -5.04
N PRO A 130 -15.74 3.76 -4.67
CA PRO A 130 -15.67 2.33 -5.00
C PRO A 130 -15.63 2.07 -6.51
N VAL A 131 -14.91 1.03 -6.91
CA VAL A 131 -14.74 0.65 -8.33
C VAL A 131 -16.10 0.44 -9.00
N GLU A 132 -17.03 -0.22 -8.30
CA GLU A 132 -18.37 -0.52 -8.80
C GLU A 132 -19.16 0.76 -9.09
N SER A 133 -19.01 1.79 -8.26
CA SER A 133 -19.60 3.11 -8.49
C SER A 133 -18.98 3.80 -9.70
N VAL A 134 -17.65 3.73 -9.85
CA VAL A 134 -16.96 4.35 -11.01
C VAL A 134 -17.34 3.67 -12.32
N VAL A 135 -17.54 2.34 -12.33
CA VAL A 135 -18.05 1.61 -13.51
C VAL A 135 -19.39 2.18 -13.94
N GLN A 136 -20.32 2.40 -13.00
CA GLN A 136 -21.64 2.95 -13.28
C GLN A 136 -21.58 4.40 -13.76
N LEU A 137 -20.70 5.22 -13.18
CA LEU A 137 -20.58 6.64 -13.50
C LEU A 137 -19.89 6.90 -14.84
N THR A 138 -18.91 6.07 -15.20
CA THR A 138 -18.03 6.33 -16.36
C THR A 138 -18.25 5.38 -17.53
N ALA A 139 -19.02 4.31 -17.33
CA ALA A 139 -19.20 3.20 -18.27
C ALA A 139 -17.87 2.54 -18.74
N ARG A 140 -16.78 2.72 -17.98
CA ARG A 140 -15.48 2.10 -18.25
C ARG A 140 -15.45 0.67 -17.73
N SER A 141 -14.55 -0.14 -18.30
CA SER A 141 -14.37 -1.51 -17.82
C SER A 141 -13.86 -1.52 -16.38
N GLU A 142 -14.37 -2.45 -15.59
CA GLU A 142 -13.94 -2.66 -14.21
C GLU A 142 -12.42 -2.90 -14.12
N GLN A 143 -11.87 -3.68 -15.04
CA GLN A 143 -10.45 -3.99 -15.10
C GLN A 143 -9.62 -2.72 -15.27
N SER A 144 -9.97 -1.85 -16.22
CA SER A 144 -9.25 -0.59 -16.43
C SER A 144 -9.25 0.29 -15.18
N ILE A 145 -10.37 0.37 -14.46
CA ILE A 145 -10.45 1.15 -13.22
C ILE A 145 -9.54 0.54 -12.14
N ARG A 146 -9.57 -0.79 -11.98
CA ARG A 146 -8.70 -1.50 -11.02
C ARG A 146 -7.22 -1.29 -11.34
N ASP A 147 -6.83 -1.31 -12.61
CA ASP A 147 -5.46 -1.07 -13.04
C ASP A 147 -4.99 0.33 -12.65
N TRP A 148 -5.77 1.37 -12.95
CA TRP A 148 -5.45 2.75 -12.55
C TRP A 148 -5.42 2.95 -11.04
N TYR A 149 -6.33 2.32 -10.31
CA TYR A 149 -6.32 2.36 -8.84
C TYR A 149 -5.06 1.69 -8.28
N ASN A 150 -4.62 0.59 -8.90
CA ASN A 150 -3.40 -0.10 -8.51
C ASN A 150 -2.15 0.73 -8.84
N LEU A 151 -2.12 1.43 -9.98
CA LEU A 151 -1.03 2.36 -10.32
C LEU A 151 -0.97 3.52 -9.30
N CYS A 152 -2.10 4.05 -8.88
CA CYS A 152 -2.13 5.05 -7.80
C CYS A 152 -1.63 4.46 -6.47
N THR A 153 -2.00 3.21 -6.16
CA THR A 153 -1.46 2.51 -5.00
C THR A 153 0.07 2.35 -5.09
N ASP A 154 0.67 2.12 -6.26
CA ASP A 154 2.14 1.99 -6.40
C ASP A 154 2.89 3.25 -5.94
N VAL A 155 2.36 4.43 -6.25
CA VAL A 155 2.91 5.70 -5.75
C VAL A 155 2.92 5.73 -4.23
N THR A 156 1.81 5.34 -3.59
CA THR A 156 1.72 5.33 -2.11
C THR A 156 2.64 4.28 -1.48
N VAL A 157 2.90 3.17 -2.18
CA VAL A 157 3.84 2.14 -1.75
C VAL A 157 5.28 2.64 -1.83
N ASP A 158 5.64 3.38 -2.88
CA ASP A 158 6.95 4.03 -2.98
C ASP A 158 7.18 5.03 -1.83
N GLN A 159 6.19 5.89 -1.56
CA GLN A 159 6.23 6.80 -0.42
C GLN A 159 6.35 6.07 0.92
N TYR A 160 5.68 4.92 1.05
CA TYR A 160 5.79 4.09 2.24
C TYR A 160 7.24 3.70 2.49
N TYR A 161 8.00 3.24 1.51
CA TYR A 161 9.41 2.86 1.72
C TYR A 161 10.35 4.02 2.08
N LYS A 162 9.95 5.26 1.78
CA LYS A 162 10.69 6.49 2.13
C LYS A 162 10.32 7.05 3.52
N ARG A 163 9.31 6.47 4.19
CA ARG A 163 8.79 6.96 5.47
C ARG A 163 9.85 6.94 6.57
N GLN A 164 9.76 7.91 7.48
CA GLN A 164 10.60 7.98 8.68
C GLN A 164 10.03 7.13 9.82
N LYS A 165 10.75 7.04 10.94
CA LYS A 165 10.19 6.48 12.18
C LYS A 165 9.07 7.38 12.71
N MET A 166 8.07 6.80 13.35
CA MET A 166 7.04 7.54 14.07
C MET A 166 7.41 7.71 15.55
N GLY A 167 6.74 8.65 16.23
CA GLY A 167 6.99 8.95 17.63
C GLY A 167 8.12 9.96 17.80
N GLY A 168 8.93 9.73 18.83
CA GLY A 168 9.99 10.60 19.35
C GLY A 168 9.80 10.86 20.85
N PRO A 169 10.81 11.45 21.52
CA PRO A 169 10.69 11.88 22.90
C PRO A 169 9.43 12.72 23.14
N SER A 170 8.71 12.44 24.22
CA SER A 170 7.43 13.08 24.57
C SER A 170 6.26 12.81 23.63
N ARG A 171 6.40 11.89 22.66
CA ARG A 171 5.28 11.41 21.83
C ARG A 171 4.81 10.04 22.27
N ILE A 172 3.53 9.77 22.01
CA ILE A 172 2.86 8.52 22.36
C ILE A 172 2.57 7.72 21.08
N VAL A 173 3.02 6.47 21.08
CA VAL A 173 2.66 5.46 20.08
C VAL A 173 1.84 4.36 20.74
N GLN A 174 0.64 4.11 20.24
CA GLN A 174 -0.16 2.97 20.67
C GLN A 174 0.09 1.77 19.76
N ILE A 175 0.29 0.59 20.34
CA ILE A 175 0.50 -0.66 19.60
C ILE A 175 -0.54 -1.71 20.01
N ASN A 176 -1.05 -2.46 19.03
CA ASN A 176 -1.91 -3.62 19.29
C ASN A 176 -1.93 -4.55 18.07
N GLY A 177 -2.46 -5.76 18.21
CA GLY A 177 -2.67 -6.66 17.08
C GLY A 177 -3.97 -7.46 17.19
N PHE A 178 -4.42 -7.99 16.06
CA PHE A 178 -5.51 -8.98 16.02
C PHE A 178 -5.16 -10.14 15.10
N LEU A 179 -5.71 -11.31 15.43
CA LEU A 179 -5.52 -12.52 14.64
C LEU A 179 -6.20 -12.33 13.27
N TYR A 180 -5.40 -12.34 12.21
CA TYR A 180 -5.83 -12.17 10.81
C TYR A 180 -6.47 -13.46 10.30
N GLN A 181 -5.95 -14.64 10.70
CA GLN A 181 -6.48 -15.95 10.32
C GLN A 181 -6.32 -16.98 11.45
N ARG A 182 -7.25 -17.94 11.57
CA ARG A 182 -6.95 -19.22 12.23
C ARG A 182 -6.32 -20.13 11.19
N THR A 183 -5.02 -20.39 11.26
CA THR A 183 -4.47 -21.54 10.55
C THR A 183 -4.70 -22.78 11.43
N HIS A 184 -5.32 -23.82 10.86
CA HIS A 184 -5.26 -25.14 11.48
C HIS A 184 -3.82 -25.63 11.35
N SER A 185 -3.34 -26.36 12.36
CA SER A 185 -1.94 -26.77 12.57
C SER A 185 -1.27 -27.57 11.44
N TYR A 186 -1.95 -27.79 10.31
CA TYR A 186 -1.53 -28.66 9.22
C TYR A 186 -1.20 -27.93 7.91
N ASP A 187 -1.52 -26.63 7.76
CA ASP A 187 -1.25 -25.89 6.52
C ASP A 187 0.12 -25.18 6.59
N ARG A 188 1.21 -25.97 6.53
CA ARG A 188 2.56 -25.46 6.24
C ARG A 188 2.74 -25.45 4.72
N GLY A 189 2.41 -24.34 4.05
CA GLY A 189 2.69 -24.22 2.62
C GLY A 189 2.37 -22.84 2.05
N ASN A 190 3.43 -22.18 1.57
CA ASN A 190 3.42 -21.03 0.66
C ASN A 190 2.91 -19.68 1.18
N TYR A 191 3.57 -19.14 2.20
CA TYR A 191 3.80 -17.69 2.25
C TYR A 191 5.30 -17.46 2.19
N ASP A 192 5.74 -16.74 1.15
CA ASP A 192 7.13 -16.37 0.93
C ASP A 192 7.60 -15.43 2.06
N PRO A 193 8.54 -15.84 2.93
CA PRO A 193 9.07 -15.02 4.01
C PRO A 193 9.97 -13.87 3.51
N ASP A 194 10.40 -13.88 2.25
CA ASP A 194 11.58 -13.13 1.79
C ASP A 194 11.32 -11.73 1.22
N ILE A 195 10.10 -11.18 1.32
CA ILE A 195 9.89 -9.76 0.93
C ILE A 195 10.60 -8.77 1.90
N ASN A 196 11.01 -9.22 3.08
CA ASN A 196 11.79 -8.40 4.03
C ASN A 196 13.32 -8.57 3.94
N ALA A 197 13.85 -9.39 3.02
CA ALA A 197 15.27 -9.79 3.00
C ALA A 197 16.17 -8.98 2.05
N TYR A 198 15.67 -7.98 1.32
CA TYR A 198 16.49 -7.16 0.42
C TYR A 198 17.23 -6.01 1.12
N VAL A 199 17.99 -6.27 2.19
CA VAL A 199 19.11 -5.41 2.62
C VAL A 199 20.12 -6.28 3.39
N GLU A 200 21.40 -6.01 3.15
CA GLU A 200 22.61 -6.46 3.88
C GLU A 200 23.38 -7.64 3.26
N ASN A 201 24.08 -7.35 2.15
CA ASN A 201 25.40 -7.93 1.90
C ASN A 201 26.47 -6.89 2.29
N SER A 202 27.12 -7.11 3.43
CA SER A 202 28.52 -6.78 3.66
C SER A 202 29.04 -7.59 4.85
N GLU A 203 29.77 -8.67 4.52
CA GLU A 203 31.05 -9.12 5.12
C GLU A 203 31.17 -9.03 6.66
N ASP A 204 31.06 -10.15 7.39
CA ASP A 204 32.12 -11.14 7.73
C ASP A 204 32.44 -11.02 9.23
N ASP A 205 32.17 -12.08 10.01
CA ASP A 205 33.23 -12.84 10.69
C ASP A 205 32.70 -13.83 11.75
N THR A 206 33.04 -15.10 11.52
CA THR A 206 33.42 -16.14 12.51
C THR A 206 32.40 -16.64 13.55
N ALA A 207 32.03 -17.93 13.44
CA ALA A 207 32.59 -19.03 14.26
C ALA A 207 31.70 -20.30 14.32
N SER A 208 32.30 -21.41 13.91
CA SER A 208 32.19 -22.81 14.43
C SER A 208 30.85 -23.31 14.99
N SER A 209 30.20 -24.26 14.32
CA SER A 209 30.38 -25.72 14.48
C SER A 209 29.90 -26.25 15.83
N ASP A 210 28.82 -27.02 15.84
CA ASP A 210 28.92 -28.39 16.32
C ASP A 210 27.81 -29.30 15.81
N ASN A 211 28.23 -30.51 15.48
CA ASN A 211 27.43 -31.61 14.94
C ASN A 211 26.72 -32.36 16.07
N GLY A 212 25.51 -32.83 15.79
CA GLY A 212 24.78 -33.74 16.67
C GLY A 212 23.74 -34.52 15.91
N GLU A 213 24.20 -35.51 15.16
CA GLU A 213 23.38 -36.59 14.60
C GLU A 213 22.55 -37.25 15.70
N ASN A 214 21.26 -37.49 15.46
CA ASN A 214 20.75 -38.82 15.77
C ASN A 214 19.56 -39.24 14.91
N THR A 215 19.69 -40.48 14.46
CA THR A 215 19.00 -41.21 13.41
C THR A 215 17.66 -41.81 13.85
N ASN A 216 16.77 -42.06 12.87
CA ASN A 216 15.92 -43.26 12.64
C ASN A 216 15.14 -43.87 13.84
N SER A 217 13.93 -44.41 13.69
CA SER A 217 13.16 -44.89 12.54
C SER A 217 11.84 -45.46 13.08
N ASN A 218 10.78 -45.30 12.28
CA ASN A 218 9.74 -46.26 11.90
C ASN A 218 9.09 -47.22 12.92
N SER A 219 7.76 -47.26 12.81
CA SER A 219 6.95 -48.40 12.36
C SER A 219 5.80 -48.83 13.28
N ASP A 220 4.65 -49.02 12.60
CA ASP A 220 3.54 -49.96 12.81
C ASP A 220 2.72 -49.85 14.11
N GLY A 221 1.39 -49.99 14.14
CA GLY A 221 0.40 -50.37 13.16
C GLY A 221 -0.82 -50.99 13.88
N ASN A 222 -2.02 -50.62 13.45
CA ASN A 222 -3.30 -51.36 13.50
C ASN A 222 -4.24 -51.40 14.74
N THR A 223 -5.51 -51.07 14.40
CA THR A 223 -6.81 -51.73 14.65
C THR A 223 -7.64 -51.49 15.93
N ASP A 224 -8.78 -50.81 15.69
CA ASP A 224 -10.19 -51.18 15.91
C ASP A 224 -10.89 -51.21 17.31
N GLU A 225 -11.93 -50.37 17.37
CA GLU A 225 -13.32 -50.55 17.84
C GLU A 225 -13.72 -50.80 19.33
N ASP A 226 -14.60 -49.88 19.78
CA ASP A 226 -15.83 -50.05 20.58
C ASP A 226 -15.90 -50.15 22.12
N SER A 227 -16.54 -49.10 22.68
CA SER A 227 -17.63 -49.09 23.69
C SER A 227 -17.34 -49.04 25.22
N GLU A 228 -17.80 -47.91 25.78
CA GLU A 228 -18.52 -47.65 27.04
C GLU A 228 -18.04 -48.10 28.45
N ASN A 229 -17.68 -47.05 29.22
CA ASN A 229 -18.08 -46.73 30.61
C ASN A 229 -17.69 -47.65 31.80
N LYS A 230 -16.62 -47.24 32.51
CA LYS A 230 -16.54 -47.24 33.98
C LYS A 230 -15.68 -46.06 34.48
N ALA A 231 -16.25 -45.14 35.27
CA ALA A 231 -15.50 -44.30 36.21
C ALA A 231 -15.24 -45.11 37.51
N PRO A 232 -14.34 -44.73 38.47
CA PRO A 232 -13.62 -43.46 38.65
C PRO A 232 -12.12 -43.63 39.05
N LEU A 233 -11.37 -42.52 39.14
CA LEU A 233 -10.48 -42.14 40.26
C LEU A 233 -9.38 -41.16 39.81
N GLU A 234 -9.27 -40.13 40.63
CA GLU A 234 -8.36 -38.99 40.59
C GLU A 234 -6.90 -39.35 40.26
N ASN A 235 -6.30 -38.54 39.37
CA ASN A 235 -4.95 -38.08 39.62
C ASN A 235 -4.78 -36.66 39.09
N ASN A 236 -4.73 -35.74 40.06
CA ASN A 236 -4.37 -34.33 39.90
C ASN A 236 -2.93 -34.20 39.40
N GLN A 237 -2.75 -34.21 38.08
CA GLN A 237 -1.65 -33.51 37.46
C GLN A 237 -2.28 -32.46 36.56
N GLN A 238 -2.34 -31.22 37.07
CA GLN A 238 -2.54 -30.06 36.21
C GLN A 238 -1.42 -30.09 35.17
N ARG A 239 -1.71 -30.69 34.01
CA ARG A 239 -0.98 -30.39 32.79
C ARG A 239 -1.08 -28.89 32.65
N PHE A 240 0.04 -28.20 32.86
CA PHE A 240 0.23 -26.88 32.29
C PHE A 240 0.12 -27.09 30.78
N GLU A 241 -1.11 -26.98 30.26
CA GLU A 241 -1.33 -26.89 28.84
C GLU A 241 -0.54 -25.67 28.39
N THR A 242 0.60 -25.92 27.75
CA THR A 242 1.31 -24.92 26.96
C THR A 242 0.26 -24.14 26.17
N PRO A 243 0.17 -22.80 26.33
CA PRO A 243 -0.86 -22.02 25.66
C PRO A 243 -0.80 -22.36 24.18
N ARG A 244 -1.89 -22.89 23.63
CA ARG A 244 -1.97 -23.26 22.20
C ARG A 244 -1.49 -22.05 21.40
N LEU A 245 -0.28 -22.14 20.85
CA LEU A 245 0.28 -21.11 19.98
C LEU A 245 -0.75 -20.87 18.88
N ARG A 246 -1.39 -19.69 18.90
CA ARG A 246 -2.35 -19.31 17.87
C ARG A 246 -1.55 -19.01 16.61
N LEU A 247 -1.31 -20.06 15.81
CA LEU A 247 -0.65 -19.95 14.51
C LEU A 247 -1.48 -19.02 13.61
N GLY A 248 -0.79 -18.04 13.02
CA GLY A 248 -1.36 -16.84 12.41
C GLY A 248 -2.07 -17.06 11.07
N PRO A 249 -1.98 -16.09 10.13
CA PRO A 249 -1.39 -14.75 10.26
C PRO A 249 -2.10 -13.82 11.29
N TRP A 250 -1.44 -12.73 11.65
CA TRP A 250 -1.91 -11.61 12.48
C TRP A 250 -1.71 -10.28 11.75
N ILE A 251 -2.50 -9.26 12.08
CA ILE A 251 -2.17 -7.87 11.77
C ILE A 251 -1.73 -7.18 13.06
N PHE A 252 -0.50 -6.70 13.05
CA PHE A 252 0.08 -5.84 14.07
C PHE A 252 -0.02 -4.38 13.62
N GLY A 253 -0.60 -3.53 14.44
CA GLY A 253 -0.81 -2.12 14.15
C GLY A 253 -0.12 -1.20 15.14
N LEU A 254 0.36 -0.08 14.62
CA LEU A 254 0.94 1.03 15.36
C LEU A 254 0.19 2.30 14.98
N CYS A 255 -0.07 3.19 15.93
CA CYS A 255 -0.49 4.54 15.60
C CYS A 255 0.16 5.59 16.50
N CYS A 256 0.52 6.73 15.91
CA CYS A 256 1.02 7.90 16.61
C CYS A 256 -0.04 9.01 16.50
N VAL A 257 -0.40 9.61 17.64
CA VAL A 257 -1.28 10.78 17.65
C VAL A 257 -0.38 12.02 17.55
N LEU A 258 -0.56 12.80 16.48
CA LEU A 258 0.18 14.02 16.18
C LEU A 258 -0.81 15.18 16.14
N ASP A 259 -0.86 15.96 17.22
CA ASP A 259 -1.81 17.06 17.42
C ASP A 259 -3.27 16.60 17.26
N SER A 260 -3.84 16.73 16.06
CA SER A 260 -5.22 16.31 15.70
C SER A 260 -5.26 15.20 14.64
N ASN A 261 -4.11 14.77 14.13
CA ASN A 261 -3.99 13.74 13.11
C ASN A 261 -3.48 12.44 13.73
N ILE A 262 -3.81 11.33 13.08
CA ILE A 262 -3.38 10.00 13.50
C ILE A 262 -2.66 9.36 12.34
N GLU A 263 -1.35 9.21 12.46
CA GLU A 263 -0.58 8.35 11.58
C GLU A 263 -0.76 6.91 12.06
N CYS A 264 -1.06 5.97 11.15
CA CYS A 264 -1.15 4.56 11.48
C CYS A 264 -0.41 3.67 10.48
N ARG A 265 0.14 2.56 10.98
CA ARG A 265 0.88 1.56 10.21
C ARG A 265 0.39 0.18 10.58
N PHE A 266 0.29 -0.71 9.62
CA PHE A 266 -0.17 -2.08 9.82
C PHE A 266 0.79 -3.06 9.14
N PHE A 267 1.09 -4.15 9.82
CA PHE A 267 2.05 -5.17 9.41
C PHE A 267 1.40 -6.54 9.52
N ILE A 268 1.58 -7.38 8.51
CA ILE A 268 1.17 -8.78 8.58
C ILE A 268 2.32 -9.57 9.21
N VAL A 269 2.03 -10.28 10.29
CA VAL A 269 3.02 -11.05 11.05
C VAL A 269 2.50 -12.46 11.29
N GLN A 270 3.37 -13.46 11.25
CA GLN A 270 2.95 -14.84 11.49
C GLN A 270 2.70 -15.12 12.98
N ASN A 271 3.52 -14.52 13.84
CA ASN A 271 3.46 -14.68 15.29
C ASN A 271 3.42 -13.31 15.99
N MET A 272 2.75 -13.27 17.14
CA MET A 272 2.69 -12.10 18.04
C MET A 272 3.65 -12.28 19.22
N ASP A 273 4.86 -12.74 18.95
CA ASP A 273 5.91 -12.92 19.95
C ASP A 273 6.95 -11.78 19.92
N LYS A 274 7.80 -11.73 20.94
CA LYS A 274 8.86 -10.73 21.05
C LYS A 274 9.83 -10.78 19.85
N GLN A 275 10.17 -11.99 19.38
CA GLN A 275 11.13 -12.17 18.28
C GLN A 275 10.62 -11.53 16.99
N THR A 276 9.31 -11.56 16.77
CA THR A 276 8.65 -10.98 15.60
C THR A 276 8.38 -9.48 15.77
N LEU A 277 7.86 -9.05 16.92
CA LEU A 277 7.36 -7.68 17.10
C LEU A 277 8.47 -6.67 17.42
N LEU A 278 9.50 -7.06 18.19
CA LEU A 278 10.56 -6.14 18.60
C LEU A 278 11.36 -5.56 17.43
N PRO A 279 11.77 -6.34 16.40
CA PRO A 279 12.43 -5.77 15.22
C PRO A 279 11.57 -4.75 14.48
N ILE A 280 10.27 -5.03 14.34
CA ILE A 280 9.31 -4.10 13.73
C ILE A 280 9.25 -2.80 14.53
N ILE A 281 9.08 -2.88 15.85
CA ILE A 281 9.01 -1.70 16.72
C ILE A 281 10.30 -0.88 16.62
N LYS A 282 11.49 -1.50 16.68
CA LYS A 282 12.77 -0.80 16.53
C LYS A 282 12.94 -0.12 15.17
N ARG A 283 12.43 -0.73 14.10
CA ARG A 283 12.48 -0.18 12.75
C ARG A 283 11.52 0.99 12.56
N GLU A 284 10.34 0.93 13.17
CA GLU A 284 9.24 1.87 12.90
C GLU A 284 9.09 2.98 13.93
N VAL A 285 9.56 2.80 15.17
CA VAL A 285 9.37 3.73 16.29
C VAL A 285 10.70 4.33 16.72
N GLU A 286 10.72 5.64 16.91
CA GLU A 286 11.90 6.37 17.36
C GLU A 286 12.21 6.08 18.84
N ILE A 287 13.50 6.04 19.20
CA ILE A 287 13.96 5.82 20.58
C ILE A 287 13.48 6.98 21.48
N GLY A 288 13.15 6.69 22.73
CA GLY A 288 12.61 7.65 23.69
C GLY A 288 11.10 7.87 23.58
N THR A 289 10.42 7.22 22.63
CA THR A 289 8.96 7.24 22.50
C THR A 289 8.29 6.54 23.67
N THR A 290 7.17 7.10 24.15
CA THR A 290 6.25 6.41 25.06
C THR A 290 5.35 5.47 24.27
N ILE A 291 5.42 4.17 24.57
CA ILE A 291 4.62 3.13 23.91
C ILE A 291 3.51 2.68 24.85
N TYR A 292 2.27 2.73 24.37
CA TYR A 292 1.09 2.18 25.05
C TYR A 292 0.69 0.84 24.43
N SER A 293 0.51 -0.20 25.24
CA SER A 293 0.04 -1.52 24.78
C SER A 293 -0.86 -2.21 25.81
N GLU A 294 -1.50 -3.32 25.42
CA GLU A 294 -2.00 -4.29 26.41
C GLU A 294 -0.81 -4.95 27.13
N GLN A 295 -1.02 -5.38 28.38
CA GLN A 295 -0.01 -6.13 29.11
C GLN A 295 0.23 -7.50 28.43
N CYS A 296 1.39 -7.67 27.80
CA CYS A 296 1.76 -8.88 27.07
C CYS A 296 3.28 -9.15 27.17
N LEU A 297 3.66 -10.43 27.30
CA LEU A 297 5.07 -10.84 27.37
C LEU A 297 5.89 -10.42 26.16
N ALA A 298 5.26 -10.32 24.98
CA ALA A 298 5.93 -9.87 23.75
C ALA A 298 6.51 -8.44 23.87
N TYR A 299 5.94 -7.61 24.75
CA TYR A 299 6.33 -6.21 24.96
C TYR A 299 7.17 -5.99 26.22
N SER A 300 7.37 -7.03 27.04
CA SER A 300 7.96 -6.93 28.38
C SER A 300 9.35 -6.27 28.44
N THR A 301 10.13 -6.33 27.36
CA THR A 301 11.49 -5.80 27.31
C THR A 301 11.60 -4.50 26.52
N LEU A 302 10.50 -3.78 26.24
CA LEU A 302 10.58 -2.53 25.48
C LEU A 302 11.41 -1.46 26.21
N ASN A 303 11.32 -1.40 27.54
CA ASN A 303 12.13 -0.48 28.36
C ASN A 303 13.64 -0.70 28.17
N ASP A 304 14.08 -1.96 28.07
CA ASP A 304 15.50 -2.31 27.86
C ASP A 304 16.05 -1.85 26.50
N HIS A 305 15.16 -1.44 25.58
CA HIS A 305 15.50 -1.03 24.22
C HIS A 305 15.35 0.48 23.99
N GLY A 306 15.26 1.27 25.06
CA GLY A 306 15.21 2.73 25.00
C GLY A 306 13.82 3.30 24.71
N PHE A 307 12.76 2.51 24.86
CA PHE A 307 11.38 3.00 24.86
C PHE A 307 10.88 3.23 26.28
N ILE A 308 9.85 4.06 26.46
CA ILE A 308 9.12 4.17 27.73
C ILE A 308 7.85 3.36 27.55
N HIS A 309 7.78 2.17 28.13
CA HIS A 309 6.65 1.27 27.93
C HIS A 309 5.67 1.33 29.09
N GLU A 310 4.43 1.69 28.77
CA GLU A 310 3.30 1.70 29.70
C GLU A 310 2.21 0.73 29.23
N THR A 311 1.64 -0.02 30.16
CA THR A 311 0.66 -1.06 29.85
C THR A 311 -0.72 -0.73 30.37
N VAL A 312 -1.74 -1.01 29.57
CA VAL A 312 -3.13 -1.04 30.03
C VAL A 312 -3.40 -2.39 30.68
N ASN A 313 -3.76 -2.40 31.96
CA ASN A 313 -4.14 -3.60 32.67
C ASN A 313 -5.66 -3.81 32.59
N HIS A 314 -6.12 -4.91 31.99
CA HIS A 314 -7.54 -5.23 31.84
C HIS A 314 -8.08 -6.15 32.95
N SER A 315 -7.23 -6.60 33.90
CA SER A 315 -7.63 -7.54 34.96
C SER A 315 -8.11 -6.89 36.25
N LEU A 316 -8.04 -5.57 36.35
CA LEU A 316 -8.52 -4.80 37.50
C LEU A 316 -9.51 -3.78 36.96
N ASP A 317 -10.76 -3.79 37.43
CA ASP A 317 -11.75 -2.72 37.26
C ASP A 317 -11.32 -1.40 37.95
N MET A 318 -10.02 -1.16 38.03
CA MET A 318 -9.41 0.07 38.45
C MET A 318 -8.68 0.65 37.25
N PHE A 319 -9.28 1.70 36.68
CA PHE A 319 -8.52 2.77 36.06
C PHE A 319 -7.21 2.96 36.84
N GLU A 320 -6.04 2.76 36.23
CA GLU A 320 -4.81 3.32 36.77
C GLU A 320 -4.83 4.82 36.42
N PRO A 321 -5.21 5.72 37.35
CA PRO A 321 -5.42 7.12 37.03
C PRO A 321 -4.09 7.88 36.90
N ASN A 322 -2.95 7.21 37.10
CA ASN A 322 -1.66 7.85 37.29
C ASN A 322 -0.77 7.85 36.03
N THR A 323 -0.97 6.93 35.09
CA THR A 323 -0.18 6.84 33.84
C THR A 323 -0.93 7.43 32.65
N GLY A 324 -2.26 7.26 32.58
CA GLY A 324 -3.07 7.71 31.44
C GLY A 324 -2.89 6.85 30.18
N ALA A 325 -2.21 5.70 30.31
CA ALA A 325 -1.98 4.75 29.23
C ALA A 325 -3.32 4.18 28.69
N HIS A 326 -3.52 4.26 27.39
CA HIS A 326 -4.71 3.72 26.72
C HIS A 326 -4.40 3.32 25.27
N ILE A 327 -5.20 2.40 24.73
CA ILE A 327 -5.07 1.90 23.35
C ILE A 327 -6.37 2.06 22.55
N GLU A 328 -7.18 3.04 22.97
CA GLU A 328 -8.49 3.35 22.41
C GLU A 328 -8.42 3.93 21.01
N THR A 329 -7.24 4.37 20.55
CA THR A 329 -7.04 4.87 19.18
C THR A 329 -6.72 3.71 18.23
N ILE A 330 -5.79 2.83 18.59
CA ILE A 330 -5.38 1.72 17.70
C ILE A 330 -6.44 0.62 17.57
N LYS A 331 -7.21 0.34 18.63
CA LYS A 331 -8.25 -0.71 18.63
C LYS A 331 -9.34 -0.47 17.55
N PRO A 332 -10.00 0.70 17.47
CA PRO A 332 -10.95 1.01 16.42
C PRO A 332 -10.34 1.01 15.00
N LEU A 333 -9.10 1.45 14.85
CA LEU A 333 -8.40 1.45 13.57
C LEU A 333 -8.21 0.02 13.05
N LEU A 334 -7.72 -0.89 13.91
CA LEU A 334 -7.59 -2.32 13.58
C LEU A 334 -8.95 -2.95 13.23
N LYS A 335 -10.01 -2.61 13.96
CA LYS A 335 -11.38 -3.06 13.65
C LYS A 335 -11.84 -2.59 12.26
N ARG A 336 -11.56 -1.32 11.91
CA ARG A 336 -11.88 -0.76 10.60
C ARG A 336 -11.17 -1.50 9.47
N ILE A 337 -9.87 -1.76 9.62
CA ILE A 337 -9.07 -2.53 8.65
C ILE A 337 -9.65 -3.93 8.47
N ASN A 338 -9.94 -4.62 9.58
CA ASN A 338 -10.51 -5.96 9.55
C ASN A 338 -11.83 -6.03 8.76
N ILE A 339 -12.73 -5.06 8.98
CA ILE A 339 -14.02 -4.98 8.27
C ILE A 339 -13.81 -4.63 6.80
N LYS A 340 -13.04 -3.57 6.53
CA LYS A 340 -12.87 -3.00 5.17
C LYS A 340 -12.33 -4.03 4.19
N TYR A 341 -11.32 -4.80 4.60
CA TYR A 341 -10.68 -5.79 3.74
C TYR A 341 -11.25 -7.19 3.88
N ASN A 342 -12.33 -7.35 4.66
CA ASN A 342 -12.98 -8.64 4.92
C ASN A 342 -11.97 -9.73 5.28
N ILE A 343 -10.99 -9.37 6.12
CA ILE A 343 -9.80 -10.18 6.41
C ILE A 343 -10.17 -11.56 6.96
N LYS A 344 -11.24 -11.63 7.75
CA LYS A 344 -11.72 -12.89 8.33
C LYS A 344 -12.44 -13.82 7.34
N ILE A 345 -12.80 -13.34 6.14
CA ILE A 345 -13.68 -14.04 5.19
C ILE A 345 -12.93 -14.39 3.89
N ARG A 346 -12.05 -13.50 3.39
CA ARG A 346 -11.31 -13.71 2.14
C ARG A 346 -9.90 -14.21 2.41
N LYS A 347 -9.67 -15.50 2.17
CA LYS A 347 -8.34 -16.12 2.23
C LYS A 347 -7.37 -15.39 1.28
N GLY A 348 -6.21 -14.96 1.79
CA GLY A 348 -5.01 -14.65 1.00
C GLY A 348 -5.21 -13.69 -0.17
N ASN A 349 -5.64 -12.44 0.08
CA ASN A 349 -5.55 -11.41 -0.95
C ASN A 349 -4.06 -11.01 -1.12
N PRO A 350 -3.39 -11.32 -2.24
CA PRO A 350 -1.97 -11.02 -2.41
C PRO A 350 -1.67 -9.51 -2.39
N LEU A 351 -2.67 -8.67 -2.63
CA LEU A 351 -2.55 -7.21 -2.62
C LEU A 351 -2.78 -6.58 -1.24
N ILE A 352 -3.06 -7.38 -0.20
CA ILE A 352 -3.35 -6.84 1.13
C ILE A 352 -2.21 -5.97 1.67
N HIS A 353 -0.95 -6.36 1.43
CA HIS A 353 0.22 -5.61 1.88
C HIS A 353 0.20 -4.19 1.30
N ARG A 354 0.02 -4.09 -0.02
CA ARG A 354 -0.08 -2.80 -0.74
C ARG A 354 -1.25 -1.96 -0.23
N LYS A 355 -2.37 -2.59 0.12
CA LYS A 355 -3.53 -1.89 0.70
C LYS A 355 -3.27 -1.38 2.11
N LEU A 356 -2.51 -2.09 2.95
CA LEU A 356 -2.12 -1.59 4.27
C LEU A 356 -1.14 -0.40 4.16
N GLN A 357 -0.24 -0.42 3.16
CA GLN A 357 0.64 0.71 2.85
C GLN A 357 -0.13 1.94 2.36
N GLU A 358 -1.15 1.73 1.52
CA GLU A 358 -2.09 2.79 1.13
C GLU A 358 -2.84 3.38 2.35
N GLU A 359 -3.24 2.55 3.32
CA GLU A 359 -3.87 3.04 4.55
C GLU A 359 -2.92 3.89 5.41
N TRP A 360 -1.63 3.56 5.45
CA TRP A 360 -0.63 4.43 6.06
C TRP A 360 -0.58 5.79 5.34
N TRP A 361 -0.43 5.80 4.02
CA TRP A 361 -0.32 7.02 3.24
C TRP A 361 -1.54 7.93 3.46
N ARG A 362 -2.74 7.35 3.47
CA ARG A 362 -3.99 8.09 3.73
C ARG A 362 -4.12 8.57 5.18
N SER A 363 -3.44 7.94 6.13
CA SER A 363 -3.40 8.42 7.52
C SER A 363 -2.52 9.65 7.68
N CYS A 364 -1.48 9.79 6.83
CA CYS A 364 -0.66 10.99 6.73
C CYS A 364 -1.35 12.12 5.96
N HIS A 365 -2.34 11.80 5.11
CA HIS A 365 -3.08 12.74 4.26
C HIS A 365 -4.58 12.73 4.57
N PRO A 366 -5.00 13.20 5.76
CA PRO A 366 -6.38 13.05 6.24
C PRO A 366 -7.38 14.02 5.59
N SER A 367 -6.90 15.05 4.87
CA SER A 367 -7.71 16.16 4.37
C SER A 367 -8.32 15.84 2.99
N PRO A 368 -9.65 15.63 2.87
CA PRO A 368 -10.27 15.24 1.60
C PRO A 368 -10.18 16.31 0.50
N SER A 369 -10.01 17.58 0.89
CA SER A 369 -9.85 18.71 -0.03
C SER A 369 -8.43 18.88 -0.57
N GLN A 370 -7.44 18.26 0.09
CA GLN A 370 -6.03 18.37 -0.29
C GLN A 370 -5.48 17.04 -0.82
N ILE A 371 -6.06 15.90 -0.45
CA ILE A 371 -5.55 14.55 -0.78
C ILE A 371 -5.26 14.33 -2.27
N PHE A 372 -6.03 14.97 -3.15
CA PHE A 372 -5.80 14.89 -4.59
C PHE A 372 -4.50 15.61 -4.99
N GLU A 373 -4.28 16.84 -4.52
CA GLU A 373 -3.07 17.59 -4.85
C GLU A 373 -1.84 17.06 -4.10
N GLU A 374 -2.01 16.57 -2.87
CA GLU A 374 -0.97 15.85 -2.12
C GLU A 374 -0.53 14.59 -2.88
N PHE A 375 -1.48 13.81 -3.41
CA PHE A 375 -1.15 12.67 -4.27
C PHE A 375 -0.40 13.09 -5.54
N LEU A 376 -0.80 14.18 -6.19
CA LEU A 376 -0.12 14.67 -7.39
C LEU A 376 1.31 15.12 -7.09
N ALA A 377 1.57 15.71 -5.92
CA ALA A 377 2.92 16.06 -5.48
C ALA A 377 3.78 14.80 -5.28
N ASP A 378 3.24 13.78 -4.63
CA ASP A 378 3.93 12.50 -4.43
C ASP A 378 4.17 11.75 -5.75
N LEU A 379 3.21 11.85 -6.68
CA LEU A 379 3.35 11.30 -8.03
C LEU A 379 4.54 11.92 -8.77
N MET A 380 4.65 13.25 -8.73
CA MET A 380 5.78 13.99 -9.31
C MET A 380 7.11 13.55 -8.68
N ALA A 381 7.16 13.44 -7.34
CA ALA A 381 8.35 13.03 -6.61
C ALA A 381 8.75 11.56 -6.88
N THR A 382 7.79 10.68 -7.14
CA THR A 382 8.04 9.24 -7.38
C THR A 382 8.65 8.99 -8.75
N TYR A 383 8.20 9.71 -9.78
CA TYR A 383 8.61 9.48 -11.16
C TYR A 383 9.62 10.49 -11.72
N GLU A 384 10.07 11.45 -10.90
CA GLU A 384 11.00 12.52 -11.26
C GLU A 384 10.57 13.23 -12.56
N MET A 385 9.30 13.65 -12.60
CA MET A 385 8.66 14.18 -13.81
C MET A 385 8.96 15.64 -14.10
#